data_AF-A0A2H0MNB3-F1
#
_entry.id   AF-A0A2H0MNB3-F1
#
_cell.length_a   1.000
_cell.length_b   1.000
_cell.length_c   1.000
_cell.angle_alpha   90.00
_cell.angle_beta   90.00
_cell.angle_gamma   90.00
#
_symmetry.space_group_name_H-M   'P 1'
#
loop_
_entity.id
_entity.type
_entity.pdbx_description
1 polymer ?
#
loop_
_entity_poly.entity_id
_entity_poly.type
_entity_poly.pdbx_seq_one_letter_code
_entity_poly.pdbx_strand_id
1 'polypeptide(L)'
;MVTTMEQKSDLASTFAAQKIDPQNYFVVRASMWDPKTEDYTRELAEGKGERVYREFINAFDFYNQAKYSDLVSGKGQDVNMELVHFRMGRARIVQSRVVFP
;
A
#
# COMPACT_ATOMS: atom_id res chain seq x y z
N MET A 1 27.30 -2.35 -8.89
CA MET A 1 27.01 -1.57 -7.66
C MET A 1 25.52 -1.26 -7.68
N VAL A 2 24.79 -1.72 -6.67
CA VAL A 2 23.32 -1.60 -6.59
C VAL A 2 22.99 -0.24 -5.99
N THR A 3 22.40 0.65 -6.78
CA THR A 3 21.96 1.97 -6.33
C THR A 3 20.57 1.84 -5.70
N THR A 4 20.52 1.54 -4.41
CA THR A 4 19.30 1.60 -3.62
C THR A 4 19.13 3.02 -3.07
N MET A 5 18.53 3.94 -3.85
CA MET A 5 18.19 5.29 -3.35
C MET A 5 16.86 5.89 -3.85
N GLU A 6 16.04 5.20 -4.64
CA GLU A 6 14.91 5.87 -5.32
C GLU A 6 13.54 5.87 -4.61
N GLN A 7 13.36 5.25 -3.43
CA GLN A 7 12.01 5.15 -2.86
C GLN A 7 11.63 6.24 -1.84
N LYS A 8 12.60 7.00 -1.30
CA LYS A 8 12.34 8.03 -0.28
C LYS A 8 11.95 9.40 -0.87
N SER A 9 12.30 9.69 -2.11
CA SER A 9 12.03 10.98 -2.77
C SER A 9 10.56 11.18 -3.14
N ASP A 10 9.81 10.11 -3.35
CA ASP A 10 8.46 10.17 -3.89
C ASP A 10 7.39 10.43 -2.83
N LEU A 11 7.59 9.96 -1.60
CA LEU A 11 6.63 10.16 -0.50
C LEU A 11 6.63 11.62 -0.02
N ALA A 12 7.81 12.22 0.16
CA ALA A 12 7.92 13.61 0.64
C ALA A 12 7.36 14.61 -0.39
N SER A 13 7.62 14.38 -1.67
CA SER A 13 7.07 15.18 -2.78
C SER A 13 5.56 14.96 -2.92
N THR A 14 5.07 13.72 -2.77
CA THR A 14 3.63 13.41 -2.70
C THR A 14 2.94 14.16 -1.57
N PHE A 15 3.55 14.18 -0.38
CA PHE A 15 2.99 14.89 0.77
C PHE A 15 2.94 16.39 0.54
N ALA A 16 3.99 16.98 -0.04
CA ALA A 16 4.02 18.40 -0.36
C ALA A 16 2.97 18.77 -1.43
N ALA A 17 2.93 18.03 -2.54
CA ALA A 17 2.00 18.28 -3.65
C ALA A 17 0.54 18.12 -3.24
N GLN A 18 0.24 17.08 -2.46
CA GLN A 18 -1.10 16.76 -1.99
C GLN A 18 -1.39 17.30 -0.59
N LYS A 19 -0.58 18.24 -0.05
CA LYS A 19 -0.65 18.81 1.31
C LYS A 19 -1.11 17.77 2.37
N ILE A 20 -0.46 16.61 2.38
CA ILE A 20 -0.74 15.53 3.33
C ILE A 20 0.06 15.81 4.60
N ASP A 21 -0.57 15.65 5.75
CA ASP A 21 0.14 15.71 7.02
C ASP A 21 0.98 14.43 7.19
N PRO A 22 2.32 14.52 7.25
CA PRO A 22 3.19 13.35 7.44
C PRO A 22 2.95 12.62 8.77
N GLN A 23 2.21 13.22 9.71
CA GLN A 23 1.79 12.60 10.94
C GLN A 23 0.35 12.10 10.91
N ASN A 24 -0.46 12.47 9.92
CA ASN A 24 -1.87 12.11 9.84
C ASN A 24 -2.32 11.82 8.40
N TYR A 25 -2.24 10.55 8.01
CA TYR A 25 -2.57 10.12 6.65
C TYR A 25 -2.97 8.65 6.60
N PHE A 26 -3.56 8.25 5.49
CA PHE A 26 -4.01 6.87 5.26
C PHE A 26 -3.17 6.23 4.17
N VAL A 27 -2.92 4.94 4.32
CA VAL A 27 -2.17 4.13 3.36
C VAL A 27 -2.98 2.90 3.05
N VAL A 28 -3.21 2.63 1.78
CA VAL A 28 -3.64 1.31 1.32
C VAL A 28 -2.43 0.60 0.77
N ARG A 29 -2.05 -0.51 1.40
CA ARG A 29 -0.93 -1.34 0.95
C ARG A 29 -1.39 -2.73 0.60
N ALA A 30 -0.76 -3.34 -0.39
CA ALA A 30 -1.05 -4.69 -0.82
C ALA A 30 0.25 -5.51 -0.82
N SER A 31 0.17 -6.74 -0.34
CA SER A 31 1.29 -7.67 -0.16
C SER A 31 0.89 -9.03 -0.72
N MET A 32 1.80 -9.69 -1.41
CA MET A 32 1.56 -10.97 -2.07
C MET A 32 1.93 -12.14 -1.16
N TRP A 33 1.12 -13.17 -1.14
CA TRP A 33 1.46 -14.43 -0.50
C TRP A 33 2.67 -15.08 -1.18
N ASP A 34 3.76 -15.26 -0.44
CA ASP A 34 4.90 -16.07 -0.87
C ASP A 34 4.81 -17.47 -0.24
N PRO A 35 4.51 -18.53 -1.03
CA PRO A 35 4.40 -19.89 -0.51
C PRO A 35 5.75 -20.47 -0.05
N LYS A 36 6.89 -19.86 -0.41
CA LYS A 36 8.21 -20.33 0.03
C LYS A 36 8.51 -19.90 1.46
N THR A 37 8.06 -18.72 1.85
CA THR A 37 8.25 -18.18 3.19
C THR A 37 7.02 -18.32 4.08
N GLU A 38 5.90 -18.77 3.50
CA GLU A 38 4.58 -18.85 4.15
C GLU A 38 4.17 -17.49 4.76
N ASP A 39 4.48 -16.40 4.05
CA ASP A 39 4.24 -15.04 4.53
C ASP A 39 3.88 -14.09 3.38
N TYR A 40 3.29 -12.95 3.73
CA TYR A 40 2.97 -11.89 2.77
C TYR A 40 4.15 -10.94 2.56
N THR A 41 4.65 -10.87 1.33
CA THR A 41 5.76 -10.00 0.94
C THR A 41 5.25 -8.72 0.28
N ARG A 42 5.85 -7.56 0.60
CA ARG A 42 5.44 -6.24 0.06
C ARG A 42 5.81 -6.00 -1.41
N GLU A 43 6.52 -6.92 -2.06
CA GLU A 43 6.93 -6.78 -3.47
C GLU A 43 5.79 -7.14 -4.44
N LEU A 44 4.75 -6.30 -4.44
CA LEU A 44 3.99 -6.07 -5.66
C LEU A 44 4.84 -5.17 -6.57
N ALA A 45 4.78 -5.40 -7.88
CA ALA A 45 5.60 -4.70 -8.88
C ALA A 45 5.78 -3.20 -8.56
N GLU A 46 7.00 -2.70 -8.75
CA GLU A 46 7.45 -1.34 -8.38
C GLU A 46 6.34 -0.29 -8.50
N GLY A 47 6.01 0.34 -7.37
CA GLY A 47 5.05 1.45 -7.29
C GLY A 47 3.57 1.10 -7.19
N LYS A 48 3.16 -0.18 -7.25
CA LYS A 48 1.73 -0.57 -7.14
C LYS A 48 1.30 -1.11 -5.76
N GLY A 49 2.27 -1.44 -4.90
CA GLY A 49 2.01 -2.05 -3.59
C GLY A 49 1.55 -1.09 -2.49
N GLU A 50 1.62 0.24 -2.69
CA GLU A 50 1.26 1.21 -1.67
C GLU A 50 0.67 2.48 -2.29
N ARG A 51 -0.46 2.96 -1.76
CA ARG A 51 -1.08 4.23 -2.12
C ARG A 51 -1.36 5.05 -0.87
N VAL A 52 -1.04 6.34 -0.94
CA VAL A 52 -1.19 7.27 0.18
C VAL A 52 -2.33 8.23 -0.09
N TYR A 53 -3.13 8.50 0.94
CA TYR A 53 -4.31 9.34 0.90
C TYR A 53 -4.33 10.29 2.09
N ARG A 54 -4.74 11.53 1.85
CA ARG A 54 -5.01 12.50 2.93
C ARG A 54 -6.24 12.10 3.75
N GLU A 55 -7.29 11.67 3.07
CA GLU A 55 -8.62 11.48 3.64
C GLU A 55 -8.99 10.01 3.70
N PHE A 56 -9.67 9.65 4.79
CA PHE A 56 -10.15 8.28 5.00
C PHE A 56 -11.06 7.81 3.86
N ILE A 57 -12.00 8.65 3.41
CA ILE A 57 -13.01 8.26 2.42
C ILE A 57 -12.38 7.79 1.11
N ASN A 58 -11.37 8.52 0.61
CA ASN A 58 -10.67 8.16 -0.62
C ASN A 58 -9.87 6.87 -0.47
N ALA A 59 -9.24 6.67 0.68
CA ALA A 59 -8.52 5.44 0.99
C ALA A 59 -9.47 4.24 1.11
N PHE A 60 -10.62 4.45 1.77
CA PHE A 60 -11.64 3.43 1.98
C PHE A 60 -12.33 3.04 0.67
N ASP A 61 -12.64 4.01 -0.20
CA ASP A 61 -13.22 3.76 -1.52
C ASP A 61 -12.28 2.92 -2.38
N PHE A 62 -10.99 3.28 -2.44
CA PHE A 62 -10.01 2.46 -3.15
C PHE A 62 -9.90 1.07 -2.52
N TYR A 63 -9.80 0.97 -1.20
CA TYR A 63 -9.72 -0.31 -0.49
C TYR A 63 -10.92 -1.24 -0.80
N ASN A 64 -12.13 -0.69 -0.95
CA ASN A 64 -13.32 -1.50 -1.26
C ASN A 64 -13.43 -1.86 -2.74
N GLN A 65 -13.00 -0.97 -3.63
CA GLN A 65 -13.19 -1.12 -5.07
C GLN A 65 -12.03 -1.86 -5.75
N ALA A 66 -10.84 -1.84 -5.14
CA ALA A 66 -9.66 -2.49 -5.71
C ALA A 66 -9.91 -3.99 -5.93
N LYS A 67 -9.66 -4.41 -7.16
CA LYS A 67 -9.71 -5.79 -7.61
C LYS A 67 -8.30 -6.36 -7.72
N TYR A 68 -8.21 -7.68 -7.80
CA TYR A 68 -6.94 -8.37 -7.97
C TYR A 68 -6.09 -7.80 -9.12
N SER A 69 -6.74 -7.57 -10.28
CA SER A 69 -6.13 -6.99 -11.48
C SER A 69 -5.54 -5.59 -11.28
N ASP A 70 -6.05 -4.81 -10.32
CA ASP A 70 -5.57 -3.45 -10.04
C ASP A 70 -4.28 -3.47 -9.21
N LEU A 71 -4.11 -4.54 -8.42
CA LEU A 71 -3.00 -4.73 -7.49
C LEU A 71 -1.86 -5.51 -8.15
N VAL A 72 -2.19 -6.48 -8.98
CA VAL A 72 -1.22 -7.42 -9.58
C VAL A 72 -1.63 -7.80 -10.98
N SER A 73 -0.68 -7.78 -11.92
CA SER A 73 -0.86 -8.34 -13.25
C SER A 73 -0.14 -9.68 -13.37
N GLY A 74 -0.90 -10.78 -13.46
CA GLY A 74 -0.40 -12.06 -13.97
C GLY A 74 0.37 -12.94 -12.97
N LYS A 75 0.36 -12.64 -11.67
CA LYS A 75 0.72 -13.62 -10.64
C LYS A 75 -0.59 -14.25 -10.14
N GLY A 76 -0.61 -15.55 -9.85
CA GLY A 76 -1.82 -16.29 -9.44
C GLY A 76 -1.88 -16.54 -7.94
N GLN A 77 -1.32 -15.64 -7.14
CA GLN A 77 -1.15 -15.79 -5.69
C GLN A 77 -2.03 -14.80 -4.94
N ASP A 78 -2.53 -15.20 -3.78
CA ASP A 78 -3.38 -14.36 -2.95
C ASP A 78 -2.69 -13.06 -2.54
N VAL A 79 -3.47 -11.98 -2.43
CA VAL A 79 -2.96 -10.67 -2.06
C VAL A 79 -3.64 -10.22 -0.78
N ASN A 80 -2.87 -9.98 0.28
CA ASN A 80 -3.38 -9.29 1.45
C ASN A 80 -3.35 -7.78 1.19
N MET A 81 -4.49 -7.12 1.32
CA MET A 81 -4.62 -5.67 1.25
C MET A 81 -5.01 -5.11 2.61
N GLU A 82 -4.33 -4.05 3.01
CA GLU A 82 -4.47 -3.42 4.32
C GLU A 82 -4.69 -1.91 4.17
N LEU A 83 -5.69 -1.40 4.88
CA LEU A 83 -5.89 0.03 5.09
C LEU A 83 -5.28 0.41 6.44
N VAL A 84 -4.28 1.29 6.42
CA VAL A 84 -3.51 1.71 7.58
C VAL A 84 -3.70 3.20 7.79
N HIS A 85 -4.03 3.60 9.02
CA HIS A 85 -4.03 4.99 9.45
C HIS A 85 -2.72 5.29 10.19
N PHE A 86 -1.97 6.26 9.71
CA PHE A 86 -0.85 6.84 10.43
C PHE A 86 -1.38 8.03 11.22
N ARG A 87 -1.34 7.94 12.55
CA ARG A 87 -1.71 9.03 13.46
C ARG A 87 -0.54 9.32 14.41
N MET A 88 -0.06 10.56 14.41
CA MET A 88 1.13 10.97 15.15
C MET A 88 2.34 10.09 14.83
N GLY A 89 2.51 9.72 13.55
CA GLY A 89 3.60 8.86 13.08
C GLY A 89 3.47 7.38 13.50
N ARG A 90 2.39 6.98 14.16
CA ARG A 90 2.12 5.57 14.52
C ARG A 90 1.13 4.95 13.56
N ALA A 91 1.54 3.84 12.93
CA ALA A 91 0.69 3.04 12.07
C ALA A 91 -0.35 2.26 12.88
N ARG A 92 -1.61 2.29 12.45
CA ARG A 92 -2.70 1.45 12.96
C ARG A 92 -3.44 0.82 11.78
N ILE A 93 -3.53 -0.50 11.75
CA ILE A 93 -4.35 -1.19 10.77
C ILE A 93 -5.82 -0.90 11.11
N VAL A 94 -6.54 -0.36 10.14
CA VAL A 94 -7.97 -0.08 10.25
C VAL A 94 -8.76 -1.26 9.70
N GLN A 95 -8.35 -1.77 8.53
CA GLN A 95 -8.96 -2.95 7.90
C GLN A 95 -7.90 -3.77 7.15
N SER A 96 -8.18 -5.07 7.01
CA SER A 96 -7.37 -6.02 6.25
C SER A 96 -8.31 -6.98 5.53
N ARG A 97 -8.01 -7.34 4.27
CA ARG A 97 -8.71 -8.38 3.53
C ARG A 97 -7.78 -9.08 2.55
N VAL A 98 -8.05 -10.36 2.32
CA VAL A 98 -7.40 -11.12 1.25
C VAL A 98 -8.20 -10.94 -0.04
N VAL A 99 -7.49 -10.72 -1.13
CA VAL A 99 -8.02 -10.60 -2.49
C VAL A 99 -7.47 -11.76 -3.30
N PHE A 100 -8.38 -12.57 -3.86
CA PHE A 100 -8.06 -13.75 -4.65
C PHE A 100 -7.96 -13.41 -6.16
N PRO A 101 -7.18 -14.18 -6.93
CA PRO A 101 -7.05 -14.05 -8.39
C PRO A 101 -8.39 -14.11 -9.16
#